data_AF-A0A4W6EZB4-F1
#
_entry.id   AF-A0A4W6EZB4-F1
#
_cell.length_a   1.000
_cell.length_b   1.000
_cell.length_c   1.000
_cell.angle_alpha   90.00
_cell.angle_beta   90.00
_cell.angle_gamma   90.00
#
_symmetry.space_group_name_H-M   'P 1'
#
loop_
_entity.id
_entity.type
_entity.pdbx_description
1 polymer ?
#
loop_
_entity_poly.entity_id
_entity_poly.type
_entity_poly.pdbx_seq_one_letter_code
_entity_poly.pdbx_strand_id
1 'polypeptide(L)'
;MAVNKSKVAVGFIVAGVLTVVFGTVLSFVGPLIIDDQIVKNTVIDPKNEMSYTMWKDIPVPFFMSVYFFNVLNPQEILKGEKPMVEQRGPYVYRKRCQKDNITFHPNNTVSYREYRQYYFEPSMSAGSESDVVTIPNMLVLGAAVMMENLPYAVRLMISATFKTFKEGPFLTKTVGELMWGYDSGLVDFLNKYLPGMLPSTGKFGLFAEFNNSNTGLFTIFTGQDDIRKVHRVDSWNGLTELSYWRTPQCNMINGTAGQMWPPFMTKETTLPFYSPDACRSMELVYQRPGVMKGIPLYRYVAPKTLFANGTDYAPNEGFCPCRQSGLLNVSSCRHNSPVFISHPHFYNADPVLLDYVQGLSPNEDKHGLFIDIHPQTGVPLNVSIRLQLNLYMKRVSGITETGKISEVVMPMIWFEESGYIDGPILTTFHTNLVVLPAVMEYMQYGFIALGLATILIAALVHHRAKKAHRKATVIFTEDKNLGASRKESIKGSHGHEIQEKSILNNSGGFTHTGADTCLNIFTAFLHLCLRFGDEHRNFFA
;
A
#
# COMPACT_ATOMS: atom_id res chain seq x y z
N MET A 1 28.76 -60.98 1.95
CA MET A 1 28.94 -60.19 3.19
C MET A 1 27.56 -59.92 3.78
N ALA A 2 27.24 -60.42 4.98
CA ALA A 2 25.92 -60.23 5.57
C ALA A 2 25.80 -58.81 6.14
N VAL A 3 24.91 -57.99 5.56
CA VAL A 3 24.66 -56.63 6.05
C VAL A 3 24.11 -56.71 7.47
N ASN A 4 24.83 -56.12 8.43
CA ASN A 4 24.38 -56.07 9.81
C ASN A 4 23.20 -55.09 9.93
N LYS A 5 21.98 -55.63 9.89
CA LYS A 5 20.71 -54.89 9.95
C LYS A 5 20.62 -53.97 11.17
N SER A 6 21.30 -54.30 12.28
CA SER A 6 21.38 -53.45 13.47
C SER A 6 22.23 -52.20 13.24
N LYS A 7 23.38 -52.31 12.57
CA LYS A 7 24.26 -51.16 12.25
C LYS A 7 23.61 -50.21 11.25
N VAL A 8 22.94 -50.76 10.24
CA VAL A 8 22.18 -49.99 9.24
C VAL A 8 21.03 -49.23 9.90
N ALA A 9 20.30 -49.87 10.83
CA ALA A 9 19.23 -49.21 11.58
C ALA A 9 19.73 -48.05 12.44
N VAL A 10 20.91 -48.16 13.07
CA VAL A 10 21.53 -47.02 13.79
C VAL A 10 21.87 -45.88 12.84
N GLY A 11 22.39 -46.17 11.64
CA GLY A 11 22.65 -45.15 10.62
C GLY A 11 21.40 -44.38 10.21
N PHE A 12 20.26 -45.06 10.02
CA PHE A 12 18.98 -44.40 9.72
C PHE A 12 18.41 -43.60 10.90
N ILE A 13 18.62 -44.03 12.14
CA ILE A 13 18.24 -43.24 13.33
C ILE A 13 19.04 -41.94 13.37
N VAL A 14 20.36 -41.99 13.16
CA VAL A 14 21.20 -40.79 13.12
C VAL A 14 20.78 -39.87 11.99
N ALA A 15 20.55 -40.40 10.79
CA ALA A 15 20.05 -39.61 9.65
C ALA A 15 18.70 -38.95 9.96
N GLY A 16 17.75 -39.70 10.54
CA GLY A 16 16.44 -39.16 10.92
C GLY A 16 16.54 -38.06 11.98
N VAL A 17 17.42 -38.22 12.99
CA VAL A 17 17.69 -37.18 14.00
C VAL A 17 18.24 -35.92 13.34
N LEU A 18 19.21 -36.05 12.43
CA LEU A 18 19.75 -34.91 11.69
C LEU A 18 18.68 -34.20 10.85
N THR A 19 17.77 -34.94 10.20
CA THR A 19 16.66 -34.36 9.44
C THR A 19 15.67 -33.62 10.34
N VAL A 20 15.34 -34.15 11.52
CA VAL A 20 14.48 -33.45 12.50
C VAL A 20 15.16 -32.18 12.99
N VAL A 21 16.44 -32.24 13.36
CA VAL A 21 17.21 -31.08 13.81
C VAL A 21 17.22 -30.01 12.71
N PHE A 22 17.46 -30.41 11.46
CA PHE A 22 17.46 -29.51 10.32
C PHE A 22 16.10 -28.83 10.10
N GLY A 23 15.00 -29.59 10.05
CA GLY A 23 13.65 -29.01 9.92
C GLY A 23 13.27 -28.10 11.09
N THR A 24 13.73 -28.43 12.30
CA THR A 24 13.53 -27.59 13.49
C THR A 24 14.32 -26.28 13.38
N VAL A 25 15.60 -26.33 12.99
CA VAL A 25 16.42 -25.13 12.76
C VAL A 25 15.79 -24.25 11.68
N LEU A 26 15.33 -24.83 10.57
CA LEU A 26 14.61 -24.09 9.53
C LEU A 26 13.34 -23.41 10.05
N SER A 27 12.63 -24.03 10.99
CA SER A 27 11.42 -23.41 11.59
C SER A 27 11.72 -22.15 12.40
N PHE A 28 12.92 -22.02 12.96
CA PHE A 28 13.35 -20.81 13.66
C PHE A 28 14.05 -19.80 12.74
N VAL A 29 14.84 -20.28 11.78
CA VAL A 29 15.64 -19.42 10.89
C VAL A 29 14.84 -18.92 9.68
N GLY A 30 13.86 -19.70 9.21
CA GLY A 30 13.03 -19.38 8.05
C GLY A 30 12.34 -18.02 8.14
N PRO A 31 11.61 -17.72 9.23
CA PRO A 31 11.00 -16.40 9.43
C PRO A 31 12.03 -15.25 9.39
N LEU A 32 13.21 -15.44 9.99
CA LEU A 32 14.27 -14.41 9.98
C LEU A 32 14.80 -14.13 8.57
N ILE A 33 14.92 -15.17 7.73
CA ILE A 33 15.31 -15.00 6.32
C ILE A 33 14.23 -14.24 5.54
N ILE A 34 12.96 -14.55 5.78
CA ILE A 34 11.84 -13.88 5.12
C ILE A 34 11.81 -12.39 5.51
N ASP A 35 11.94 -12.09 6.80
CA ASP A 35 11.97 -10.70 7.28
C ASP A 35 13.15 -9.91 6.70
N ASP A 36 14.37 -10.49 6.72
CA ASP A 36 15.56 -9.89 6.09
C ASP A 36 15.33 -9.63 4.59
N GLN A 37 14.64 -10.54 3.91
CA GLN A 37 14.37 -10.40 2.49
C GLN A 37 13.31 -9.33 2.19
N ILE A 38 12.31 -9.19 3.05
CA ILE A 38 11.35 -8.08 3.00
C ILE A 38 12.09 -6.75 3.17
N VAL A 39 12.98 -6.65 4.16
CA VAL A 39 13.78 -5.44 4.39
C VAL A 39 14.58 -5.08 3.14
N LYS A 40 15.35 -6.03 2.58
CA LYS A 40 16.17 -5.79 1.37
C LYS A 40 15.38 -5.33 0.14
N ASN A 41 14.11 -5.75 0.02
CA ASN A 41 13.24 -5.38 -1.10
C ASN A 41 12.39 -4.14 -0.85
N THR A 42 12.33 -3.65 0.39
CA THR A 42 11.54 -2.46 0.77
C THR A 42 12.42 -1.23 1.01
N VAL A 43 13.70 -1.39 1.32
CA VAL A 43 14.67 -0.29 1.35
C VAL A 43 14.77 0.37 -0.03
N ILE A 44 14.78 1.71 -0.07
CA ILE A 44 15.05 2.47 -1.28
C ILE A 44 16.56 2.49 -1.51
N ASP A 45 17.05 1.53 -2.29
CA ASP A 45 18.46 1.41 -2.68
C ASP A 45 18.59 1.39 -4.20
N PRO A 46 19.28 2.36 -4.83
CA PRO A 46 19.51 2.37 -6.28
C PRO A 46 20.32 1.16 -6.77
N LYS A 47 20.99 0.41 -5.89
CA LYS A 47 21.66 -0.86 -6.22
C LYS A 47 20.69 -2.02 -6.40
N ASN A 48 19.48 -1.92 -5.83
CA ASN A 48 18.39 -2.87 -6.06
C ASN A 48 17.59 -2.37 -7.27
N GLU A 49 18.11 -2.64 -8.48
CA GLU A 49 17.59 -2.10 -9.75
C GLU A 49 16.07 -2.29 -9.90
N MET A 50 15.56 -3.46 -9.53
CA MET A 50 14.14 -3.74 -9.57
C MET A 50 13.31 -2.86 -8.63
N SER A 51 13.57 -2.95 -7.33
CA SER A 51 12.72 -2.31 -6.31
C SER A 51 12.79 -0.79 -6.47
N TYR A 52 13.97 -0.28 -6.83
CA TYR A 52 14.18 1.10 -7.17
C TYR A 52 13.42 1.54 -8.43
N THR A 53 13.42 0.72 -9.49
CA THR A 53 12.66 1.03 -10.72
C THR A 53 11.16 1.09 -10.45
N MET A 54 10.61 0.13 -9.71
CA MET A 54 9.20 0.12 -9.33
C MET A 54 8.83 1.30 -8.41
N TRP A 55 9.74 1.73 -7.53
CA TRP A 55 9.54 2.91 -6.70
C TRP A 55 9.57 4.20 -7.54
N LYS A 56 10.46 4.28 -8.53
CA LYS A 56 10.65 5.43 -9.42
C LYS A 56 9.51 5.58 -10.44
N ASP A 57 9.13 4.51 -11.12
CA ASP A 57 8.04 4.45 -12.11
C ASP A 57 7.06 3.36 -11.68
N ILE A 58 5.94 3.79 -11.09
CA ILE A 58 5.02 2.85 -10.44
C ILE A 58 4.32 2.02 -11.52
N PRO A 59 4.47 0.68 -11.53
CA PRO A 59 4.06 -0.13 -12.65
C PRO A 59 2.55 -0.48 -12.64
N VAL A 60 1.77 0.13 -11.74
CA VAL A 60 0.31 -0.09 -11.64
C VAL A 60 -0.47 1.12 -12.15
N PRO A 61 -1.63 0.90 -12.80
CA PRO A 61 -2.45 2.00 -13.27
C PRO A 61 -3.15 2.68 -12.09
N PHE A 62 -3.04 4.01 -12.02
CA PHE A 62 -3.90 4.84 -11.20
C PHE A 62 -4.98 5.46 -12.07
N PHE A 63 -6.17 5.63 -11.51
CA PHE A 63 -7.29 6.27 -12.18
C PHE A 63 -7.86 7.37 -11.29
N MET A 64 -8.12 8.54 -11.88
CA MET A 64 -8.89 9.61 -11.29
C MET A 64 -10.28 9.58 -11.91
N SER A 65 -11.30 9.22 -11.12
CA SER A 65 -12.70 9.25 -11.53
C SER A 65 -13.36 10.49 -10.96
N VAL A 66 -13.92 11.35 -11.80
CA VAL A 66 -14.53 12.62 -11.38
C VAL A 66 -16.04 12.60 -11.59
N TYR A 67 -16.77 13.08 -10.59
CA TYR A 67 -18.21 13.19 -10.58
C TYR A 67 -18.60 14.63 -10.32
N PHE A 68 -19.40 15.21 -11.21
CA PHE A 68 -19.87 16.58 -11.10
C PHE A 68 -21.25 16.65 -10.45
N PHE A 69 -21.48 17.67 -9.63
CA PHE A 69 -22.81 18.02 -9.15
C PHE A 69 -23.42 19.06 -10.08
N ASN A 70 -24.15 18.58 -11.08
CA ASN A 70 -24.85 19.43 -12.05
C ASN A 70 -26.02 20.14 -11.37
N VAL A 71 -26.03 21.47 -11.42
CA VAL A 71 -27.06 22.32 -10.80
C VAL A 71 -28.31 22.36 -11.68
N LEU A 72 -29.45 21.99 -11.11
CA LEU A 72 -30.73 21.89 -11.84
C LEU A 72 -31.56 23.17 -11.81
N ASN A 73 -31.42 23.98 -10.76
CA ASN A 73 -32.27 25.15 -10.50
C ASN A 73 -31.48 26.45 -10.22
N PRO A 74 -30.55 26.86 -11.11
CA PRO A 74 -29.67 28.00 -10.85
C PRO A 74 -30.42 29.33 -10.65
N GLN A 75 -31.54 29.54 -11.34
CA GLN A 75 -32.31 30.79 -11.24
C GLN A 75 -33.11 30.88 -9.93
N GLU A 76 -33.59 29.75 -9.45
CA GLU A 76 -34.30 29.60 -8.18
C GLU A 76 -33.34 29.82 -7.00
N ILE A 77 -32.12 29.28 -7.08
CA ILE A 77 -31.07 29.51 -6.08
C ILE A 77 -30.79 31.02 -5.93
N LEU A 78 -30.72 31.76 -7.04
CA LEU A 78 -30.55 33.22 -7.00
C LEU A 78 -31.73 33.97 -6.38
N LYS A 79 -32.91 33.34 -6.27
CA LYS A 79 -34.08 33.89 -5.58
C LYS A 79 -34.15 33.50 -4.09
N GLY A 80 -33.26 32.61 -3.64
CA GLY A 80 -33.16 32.14 -2.25
C GLY A 80 -33.70 30.72 -2.03
N GLU A 81 -34.09 30.01 -3.09
CA GLU A 81 -34.54 28.63 -3.01
C GLU A 81 -33.37 27.67 -2.73
N LYS A 82 -33.71 26.48 -2.24
CA LYS A 82 -32.73 25.42 -1.93
C LYS A 82 -32.08 24.88 -3.22
N PRO A 83 -30.74 24.76 -3.30
CA PRO A 83 -30.07 24.12 -4.42
C PRO A 83 -30.51 22.67 -4.65
N MET A 84 -30.71 22.32 -5.91
CA MET A 84 -30.98 20.96 -6.39
C MET A 84 -29.86 20.56 -7.35
N VAL A 85 -29.22 19.41 -7.07
CA VAL A 85 -28.15 18.88 -7.90
C VAL A 85 -28.43 17.44 -8.34
N GLU A 86 -27.88 17.08 -9.49
CA GLU A 86 -27.76 15.69 -9.93
C GLU A 86 -26.27 15.34 -10.13
N GLN A 87 -25.89 14.11 -9.77
CA GLN A 87 -24.53 13.63 -10.02
C GLN A 87 -24.38 13.23 -11.50
N ARG A 88 -23.33 13.71 -12.16
CA ARG A 88 -22.91 13.27 -13.50
C ARG A 88 -21.48 12.71 -13.48
N GLY A 89 -21.29 11.49 -13.97
CA GLY A 89 -20.00 10.81 -13.99
C GLY A 89 -20.13 9.29 -13.80
N PRO A 90 -19.00 8.58 -13.67
CA PRO A 90 -17.64 9.12 -13.63
C PRO A 90 -17.13 9.58 -15.01
N TYR A 91 -16.29 10.60 -15.00
CA TYR A 91 -15.34 10.89 -16.08
C TYR A 91 -13.96 10.42 -15.61
N VAL A 92 -13.41 9.43 -16.29
CA VAL A 92 -12.24 8.68 -15.83
C VAL A 92 -11.00 9.11 -16.58
N TYR A 93 -9.94 9.38 -15.84
CA TYR A 93 -8.62 9.70 -16.36
C TYR A 93 -7.60 8.72 -15.81
N ARG A 94 -6.86 8.04 -16.68
CA ARG A 94 -5.67 7.28 -16.29
C ARG A 94 -4.56 8.24 -15.90
N LYS A 95 -4.04 8.06 -14.69
CA LYS A 95 -2.96 8.85 -14.09
C LYS A 95 -1.65 8.09 -14.21
N ARG A 96 -0.65 8.70 -14.83
CA ARG A 96 0.74 8.23 -14.82
C ARG A 96 1.53 9.05 -13.80
N CYS A 97 2.24 8.36 -12.92
CA CYS A 97 3.08 8.97 -11.88
C CYS A 97 4.53 8.56 -12.09
N GLN A 98 5.44 9.54 -12.21
CA GLN A 98 6.86 9.27 -12.36
C GLN A 98 7.69 10.17 -11.43
N LYS A 99 8.64 9.58 -10.71
CA LYS A 99 9.61 10.32 -9.89
C LYS A 99 10.81 10.73 -10.73
N ASP A 100 11.16 12.00 -10.64
CA ASP A 100 12.29 12.61 -11.33
C ASP A 100 13.06 13.56 -10.40
N ASN A 101 14.21 14.07 -10.85
CA ASN A 101 15.13 14.89 -10.05
C ASN A 101 15.51 14.19 -8.73
N ILE A 102 15.85 12.90 -8.82
CA ILE A 102 16.14 12.05 -7.66
C ILE A 102 17.58 12.28 -7.17
N THR A 103 17.73 12.68 -5.91
CA THR A 103 19.02 12.93 -5.27
C THR A 103 19.09 12.21 -3.93
N PHE A 104 20.09 11.35 -3.75
CA PHE A 104 20.36 10.65 -2.48
C PHE A 104 21.30 11.46 -1.59
N HIS A 105 21.07 11.41 -0.28
CA HIS A 105 21.80 12.22 0.71
C HIS A 105 22.55 11.34 1.72
N PRO A 106 23.65 11.83 2.33
CA PRO A 106 24.41 11.09 3.34
C PRO A 106 23.64 10.76 4.62
N ASN A 107 22.53 11.46 4.90
CA ASN A 107 21.67 11.23 6.07
C ASN A 107 20.59 10.16 5.83
N ASN A 108 20.79 9.25 4.87
CA ASN A 108 19.85 8.17 4.52
C ASN A 108 18.47 8.69 4.09
N THR A 109 18.44 9.84 3.41
CA THR A 109 17.25 10.39 2.78
C THR A 109 17.41 10.49 1.26
N VAL A 110 16.29 10.57 0.55
CA VAL A 110 16.25 10.79 -0.89
C VAL A 110 15.24 11.90 -1.19
N SER A 111 15.65 12.87 -2.02
CA SER A 111 14.77 13.91 -2.53
C SER A 111 14.32 13.61 -3.95
N TYR A 112 13.05 13.87 -4.27
CA TYR A 112 12.50 13.71 -5.62
C TYR A 112 11.30 14.63 -5.86
N ARG A 113 10.99 14.85 -7.15
CA ARG A 113 9.71 15.42 -7.59
C ARG A 113 8.90 14.35 -8.28
N GLU A 114 7.62 14.29 -7.96
CA GLU A 114 6.69 13.39 -8.63
C GLU A 114 5.85 14.13 -9.66
N TYR A 115 6.00 13.75 -10.93
CA TYR A 115 5.21 14.29 -12.03
C TYR A 115 3.99 13.44 -12.29
N ARG A 116 2.86 14.11 -12.56
CA ARG A 116 1.56 13.49 -12.79
C ARG A 116 1.04 13.87 -14.17
N GLN A 117 0.61 12.88 -14.93
CA GLN A 117 -0.01 13.08 -16.25
C GLN A 117 -1.35 12.38 -16.28
N TYR A 118 -2.36 13.04 -16.85
CA TYR A 118 -3.73 12.53 -16.91
C TYR A 118 -4.15 12.31 -18.37
N TYR A 119 -4.69 11.13 -18.65
CA TYR A 119 -5.16 10.72 -19.97
C TYR A 119 -6.61 10.26 -19.86
N PHE A 120 -7.52 10.88 -20.61
CA PHE A 120 -8.93 10.51 -20.56
C PHE A 120 -9.14 9.07 -21.05
N GLU A 121 -9.98 8.31 -20.35
CA GLU A 121 -10.34 6.92 -20.65
C GLU A 121 -11.83 6.83 -21.00
N PRO A 122 -12.21 6.96 -22.28
CA PRO A 122 -13.62 6.95 -22.71
C PRO A 122 -14.34 5.65 -22.37
N SER A 123 -13.64 4.51 -22.41
CA SER A 123 -14.20 3.17 -22.16
C SER A 123 -14.63 2.94 -20.71
N MET A 124 -14.10 3.73 -19.77
CA MET A 124 -14.41 3.66 -18.34
C MET A 124 -15.31 4.83 -17.89
N SER A 125 -15.60 5.77 -18.78
CA SER A 125 -16.35 6.98 -18.48
C SER A 125 -17.83 6.83 -18.84
N ALA A 126 -18.71 7.47 -18.08
CA ALA A 126 -20.15 7.50 -18.35
C ALA A 126 -20.51 8.39 -19.56
N GLY A 127 -19.61 9.29 -19.95
CA GLY A 127 -19.82 10.28 -21.00
C GLY A 127 -18.49 10.78 -21.55
N SER A 128 -18.54 11.84 -22.36
CA SER A 128 -17.35 12.43 -23.00
C SER A 128 -16.88 13.69 -22.28
N GLU A 129 -15.65 14.13 -22.52
CA GLU A 129 -15.20 15.45 -22.03
C GLU A 129 -15.98 16.62 -22.64
N SER A 130 -16.75 16.38 -23.72
CA SER A 130 -17.62 17.39 -24.34
C SER A 130 -18.99 17.52 -23.67
N ASP A 131 -19.31 16.66 -22.71
CA ASP A 131 -20.55 16.72 -21.96
C ASP A 131 -20.62 18.03 -21.17
N VAL A 132 -21.79 18.66 -21.16
CA VAL A 132 -21.99 19.98 -20.55
C VAL A 132 -22.56 19.83 -19.16
N VAL A 133 -21.98 20.55 -18.21
CA VAL A 133 -22.38 20.57 -16.80
C VAL A 133 -22.47 22.03 -16.34
N THR A 134 -23.47 22.33 -15.52
CA THR A 134 -23.60 23.60 -14.81
C THR A 134 -23.14 23.44 -13.36
N ILE A 135 -22.11 24.19 -12.97
CA ILE A 135 -21.60 24.23 -11.58
C ILE A 135 -21.55 25.68 -11.07
N PRO A 136 -21.42 25.90 -9.74
CA PRO A 136 -21.17 27.23 -9.20
C PRO A 136 -19.91 27.87 -9.81
N ASN A 137 -20.01 29.14 -10.22
CA ASN A 137 -18.86 29.85 -10.77
C ASN A 137 -17.95 30.33 -9.63
N MET A 138 -16.85 29.60 -9.41
CA MET A 138 -15.87 29.89 -8.36
C MET A 138 -15.22 31.28 -8.52
N LEU A 139 -15.02 31.77 -9.75
CA LEU A 139 -14.46 33.11 -10.00
C LEU A 139 -15.41 34.23 -9.54
N VAL A 140 -16.72 34.02 -9.64
CA VAL A 140 -17.72 35.04 -9.29
C VAL A 140 -18.16 34.88 -7.84
N LEU A 141 -18.68 33.71 -7.47
CA LEU A 141 -19.24 33.47 -6.14
C LEU A 141 -18.15 33.38 -5.07
N GLY A 142 -17.01 32.77 -5.39
CA GLY A 142 -15.87 32.71 -4.47
C GLY A 142 -15.28 34.08 -4.21
N ALA A 143 -15.02 34.85 -5.27
CA ALA A 143 -14.49 36.19 -5.16
C ALA A 143 -15.46 37.15 -4.46
N ALA A 144 -16.78 37.00 -4.67
CA ALA A 144 -17.78 37.79 -3.97
C ALA A 144 -17.69 37.64 -2.45
N VAL A 145 -17.54 36.41 -1.96
CA VAL A 145 -17.36 36.13 -0.52
C VAL A 145 -16.02 36.67 -0.03
N MET A 146 -14.93 36.49 -0.77
CA MET A 146 -13.61 37.00 -0.40
C MET A 146 -13.59 38.53 -0.25
N MET A 147 -14.37 39.24 -1.06
CA MET A 147 -14.42 40.69 -1.13
C MET A 147 -15.59 41.31 -0.35
N GLU A 148 -16.26 40.53 0.50
CA GLU A 148 -17.46 40.99 1.20
C GLU A 148 -17.22 42.18 2.14
N ASN A 149 -16.00 42.28 2.69
CA ASN A 149 -15.59 43.32 3.63
C ASN A 149 -15.08 44.59 2.92
N LEU A 150 -15.03 44.63 1.59
CA LEU A 150 -14.64 45.84 0.86
C LEU A 150 -15.72 46.93 0.93
N PRO A 151 -15.34 48.22 0.80
CA PRO A 151 -16.29 49.32 0.75
C PRO A 151 -17.38 49.07 -0.29
N TYR A 152 -18.62 49.48 0.02
CA TYR A 152 -19.78 49.19 -0.82
C TYR A 152 -19.62 49.66 -2.28
N ALA A 153 -19.02 50.84 -2.49
CA ALA A 153 -18.72 51.35 -3.82
C ALA A 153 -17.77 50.44 -4.63
N VAL A 154 -16.76 49.84 -3.97
CA VAL A 154 -15.83 48.91 -4.61
C VAL A 154 -16.55 47.62 -5.00
N ARG A 155 -17.44 47.10 -4.14
CA ARG A 155 -18.29 45.93 -4.45
C ARG A 155 -19.20 46.17 -5.65
N LEU A 156 -19.79 47.37 -5.78
CA LEU A 156 -20.56 47.75 -6.96
C LEU A 156 -19.71 47.78 -8.23
N MET A 157 -18.48 48.29 -8.16
CA MET A 157 -17.55 48.29 -9.30
C MET A 157 -17.20 46.86 -9.71
N ILE A 158 -16.91 45.97 -8.76
CA ILE A 158 -16.67 44.54 -9.01
C ILE A 158 -17.89 43.90 -9.69
N SER A 159 -19.10 44.15 -9.20
CA SER A 159 -20.33 43.65 -9.82
C SER A 159 -20.49 44.16 -11.26
N ALA A 160 -20.21 45.45 -11.50
CA ALA A 160 -20.22 46.01 -12.84
C ALA A 160 -19.17 45.35 -13.76
N THR A 161 -17.98 45.04 -13.23
CA THR A 161 -16.96 44.28 -13.95
C THR A 161 -17.46 42.89 -14.34
N PHE A 162 -18.03 42.12 -13.40
CA PHE A 162 -18.61 40.80 -13.72
C PHE A 162 -19.65 40.88 -14.84
N LYS A 163 -20.59 41.84 -14.78
CA LYS A 163 -21.56 42.06 -15.87
C LYS A 163 -20.92 42.43 -17.20
N THR A 164 -19.91 43.30 -17.18
CA THR A 164 -19.22 43.76 -18.39
C THR A 164 -18.54 42.59 -19.11
N PHE A 165 -17.94 41.67 -18.35
CA PHE A 165 -17.31 40.45 -18.87
C PHE A 165 -18.30 39.28 -19.05
N LYS A 166 -19.59 39.49 -18.76
CA LYS A 166 -20.66 38.47 -18.84
C LYS A 166 -20.39 37.25 -17.94
N GLU A 167 -19.74 37.47 -16.81
CA GLU A 167 -19.46 36.44 -15.82
C GLU A 167 -20.66 36.28 -14.87
N GLY A 168 -21.31 35.12 -14.96
CA GLY A 168 -22.50 34.79 -14.17
C GLY A 168 -22.18 33.99 -12.90
N PRO A 169 -23.13 33.87 -11.96
CA PRO A 169 -22.96 33.11 -10.71
C PRO A 169 -22.84 31.60 -10.91
N PHE A 170 -23.36 31.07 -12.02
CA PHE A 170 -23.22 29.67 -12.42
C PHE A 170 -22.52 29.60 -13.76
N LEU A 171 -21.67 28.59 -13.91
CA LEU A 171 -20.85 28.35 -15.08
C LEU A 171 -21.35 27.08 -15.77
N THR A 172 -21.74 27.20 -17.03
CA THR A 172 -22.14 26.06 -17.88
C THR A 172 -21.08 25.85 -18.93
N LYS A 173 -20.33 24.75 -18.81
CA LYS A 173 -19.16 24.45 -19.64
C LYS A 173 -19.02 22.95 -19.86
N THR A 174 -18.19 22.57 -20.82
CA THR A 174 -17.84 21.17 -21.03
C THR A 174 -17.00 20.63 -19.87
N VAL A 175 -17.05 19.32 -19.62
CA VAL A 175 -16.23 18.67 -18.59
C VAL A 175 -14.75 18.95 -18.79
N GLY A 176 -14.25 18.87 -20.03
CA GLY A 176 -12.85 19.15 -20.35
C GLY A 176 -12.44 20.59 -20.00
N GLU A 177 -13.31 21.57 -20.29
CA GLU A 177 -13.10 22.97 -19.91
C GLU A 177 -13.11 23.17 -18.38
N LEU A 178 -14.02 22.52 -17.66
CA LEU A 178 -14.09 22.64 -16.19
C LEU A 178 -12.88 21.98 -15.50
N MET A 179 -12.41 20.85 -16.01
CA MET A 179 -11.26 20.11 -15.49
C MET A 179 -9.94 20.83 -15.78
N TRP A 180 -9.66 21.07 -17.05
CA TRP A 180 -8.32 21.46 -17.53
C TRP A 180 -8.19 22.95 -17.85
N GLY A 181 -9.31 23.65 -17.83
CA GLY A 181 -9.37 25.10 -17.89
C GLY A 181 -10.00 25.63 -19.18
N TYR A 182 -10.63 26.79 -19.04
CA TYR A 182 -11.24 27.56 -20.11
C TYR A 182 -10.69 28.97 -20.16
N ASP A 183 -10.84 29.61 -21.32
CA ASP A 183 -10.47 31.00 -21.53
C ASP A 183 -11.58 31.92 -20.99
N SER A 184 -11.20 32.93 -20.21
CA SER A 184 -12.11 33.95 -19.67
C SER A 184 -11.53 35.34 -19.94
N GLY A 185 -12.33 36.20 -20.56
CA GLY A 185 -11.93 37.59 -20.79
C GLY A 185 -11.66 38.36 -19.50
N LEU A 186 -12.32 37.98 -18.39
CA LEU A 186 -12.04 38.55 -17.08
C LEU A 186 -10.65 38.13 -16.60
N VAL A 187 -10.31 36.85 -16.71
CA VAL A 187 -9.00 36.32 -16.30
C VAL A 187 -7.87 36.96 -17.11
N ASP A 188 -8.05 37.09 -18.43
CA ASP A 188 -7.08 37.77 -19.31
C ASP A 188 -6.88 39.24 -18.93
N PHE A 189 -7.99 39.95 -18.64
CA PHE A 189 -7.94 41.34 -18.19
C PHE A 189 -7.18 41.46 -16.86
N LEU A 190 -7.50 40.60 -15.88
CA LEU A 190 -6.86 40.62 -14.57
C LEU A 190 -5.37 40.29 -14.66
N ASN A 191 -4.98 39.26 -15.42
CA ASN A 191 -3.57 38.90 -15.59
C ASN A 191 -2.77 40.01 -16.29
N LYS A 192 -3.40 40.76 -17.22
CA LYS A 192 -2.75 41.85 -17.95
C LYS A 192 -2.59 43.13 -17.14
N TYR A 193 -3.62 43.52 -16.39
CA TYR A 193 -3.68 44.83 -15.72
C TYR A 193 -3.47 44.77 -14.20
N LEU A 194 -3.68 43.61 -13.57
CA LEU A 194 -3.53 43.36 -12.13
C LEU A 194 -2.75 42.06 -11.90
N PRO A 195 -1.48 41.99 -12.35
CA PRO A 195 -0.68 40.78 -12.24
C PRO A 195 -0.53 40.34 -10.77
N GLY A 196 -0.68 39.04 -10.52
CA GLY A 196 -0.59 38.44 -9.17
C GLY A 196 -1.91 38.44 -8.39
N MET A 197 -3.01 38.98 -8.94
CA MET A 197 -4.31 38.93 -8.28
C MET A 197 -4.96 37.54 -8.34
N LEU A 198 -4.73 36.80 -9.43
CA LEU A 198 -5.17 35.42 -9.58
C LEU A 198 -3.97 34.47 -9.42
N PRO A 199 -4.19 33.27 -8.84
CA PRO A 199 -3.12 32.30 -8.64
C PRO A 199 -2.63 31.68 -9.95
N SER A 200 -3.52 31.52 -10.94
CA SER A 200 -3.20 30.94 -12.24
C SER A 200 -3.02 32.02 -13.30
N THR A 201 -1.97 31.87 -14.11
CA THR A 201 -1.79 32.67 -15.33
C THR A 201 -2.35 31.90 -16.52
N GLY A 202 -3.23 32.53 -17.31
CA GLY A 202 -3.90 31.89 -18.44
C GLY A 202 -5.26 31.27 -18.09
N LYS A 203 -5.44 29.98 -18.35
CA LYS A 203 -6.76 29.31 -18.25
C LYS A 203 -7.20 29.10 -16.81
N PHE A 204 -8.51 29.23 -16.55
CA PHE A 204 -9.09 28.92 -15.25
C PHE A 204 -9.83 27.59 -15.29
N GLY A 205 -9.54 26.69 -14.35
CA GLY A 205 -10.18 25.38 -14.22
C GLY A 205 -9.88 24.77 -12.85
N LEU A 206 -10.65 23.75 -12.47
CA LEU A 206 -10.51 23.09 -11.14
C LEU A 206 -9.14 22.42 -10.98
N PHE A 207 -8.58 21.89 -12.07
CA PHE A 207 -7.31 21.17 -12.12
C PHE A 207 -6.40 21.69 -13.24
N ALA A 208 -6.54 22.97 -13.64
CA ALA A 208 -5.82 23.55 -14.78
C ALA A 208 -4.30 23.38 -14.70
N GLU A 209 -3.73 23.43 -13.49
CA GLU A 209 -2.28 23.29 -13.25
C GLU A 209 -1.85 21.89 -12.81
N PHE A 210 -2.73 20.88 -12.87
CA PHE A 210 -2.42 19.53 -12.38
C PHE A 210 -1.75 18.65 -13.44
N ASN A 211 -2.07 18.87 -14.72
CA ASN A 211 -1.56 18.00 -15.79
C ASN A 211 -0.11 18.38 -16.16
N ASN A 212 0.76 17.38 -16.24
CA ASN A 212 2.20 17.55 -16.47
C ASN A 212 2.91 18.41 -15.40
N SER A 213 2.38 18.43 -14.18
CA SER A 213 2.97 19.15 -13.05
C SER A 213 3.39 18.22 -11.92
N ASN A 214 3.94 18.79 -10.85
CA ASN A 214 4.35 18.06 -9.65
C ASN A 214 3.88 18.78 -8.38
N THR A 215 3.70 18.03 -7.30
CA THR A 215 3.22 18.57 -6.01
C THR A 215 4.35 19.01 -5.08
N GLY A 216 5.49 19.44 -5.63
CA GLY A 216 6.65 19.88 -4.84
C GLY A 216 7.76 18.84 -4.70
N LEU A 217 8.83 19.24 -4.00
CA LEU A 217 10.00 18.43 -3.70
C LEU A 217 9.78 17.69 -2.39
N PHE A 218 9.69 16.37 -2.43
CA PHE A 218 9.67 15.54 -1.24
C PHE A 218 11.08 15.08 -0.90
N THR A 219 11.44 15.13 0.38
CA THR A 219 12.59 14.43 0.95
C THR A 219 12.06 13.37 1.90
N ILE A 220 12.39 12.12 1.66
CA ILE A 220 11.91 10.98 2.45
C ILE A 220 13.07 10.12 2.96
N PHE A 221 12.86 9.38 4.04
CA PHE A 221 13.83 8.39 4.50
C PHE A 221 13.87 7.17 3.58
N THR A 222 15.08 6.69 3.27
CA THR A 222 15.30 5.51 2.40
C THR A 222 15.12 4.19 3.12
N GLY A 223 15.18 4.19 4.46
CA GLY A 223 15.15 2.97 5.28
C GLY A 223 16.49 2.24 5.41
N GLN A 224 17.59 2.79 4.87
CA GLN A 224 18.92 2.16 5.01
C GLN A 224 19.40 2.08 6.47
N ASP A 225 19.06 3.05 7.31
CA ASP A 225 19.39 3.04 8.74
C ASP A 225 18.38 2.23 9.56
N ASP A 226 17.09 2.51 9.35
CA ASP A 226 15.99 1.88 10.06
C ASP A 226 14.82 1.71 9.10
N ILE A 227 14.49 0.47 8.77
CA ILE A 227 13.40 0.15 7.84
C ILE A 227 12.05 0.69 8.31
N ARG A 228 11.85 0.88 9.62
CA ARG A 228 10.60 1.45 10.16
C ARG A 228 10.40 2.92 9.79
N LYS A 229 11.43 3.58 9.25
CA LYS A 229 11.36 4.96 8.76
C LYS A 229 11.13 5.07 7.26
N VAL A 230 11.28 3.99 6.48
CA VAL A 230 11.20 4.05 5.02
C VAL A 230 9.93 4.75 4.55
N HIS A 231 10.03 5.56 3.50
CA HIS A 231 8.95 6.39 2.95
C HIS A 231 8.40 7.51 3.83
N ARG A 232 8.81 7.62 5.11
CA ARG A 232 8.41 8.75 5.94
C ARG A 232 8.99 10.05 5.37
N VAL A 233 8.17 11.09 5.38
CA VAL A 233 8.57 12.43 4.95
C VAL A 233 9.47 13.05 6.01
N ASP A 234 10.65 13.48 5.57
CA ASP A 234 11.57 14.32 6.35
C ASP A 234 11.23 15.79 6.13
N SER A 235 11.02 16.19 4.86
CA SER A 235 10.58 17.53 4.52
C SER A 235 9.84 17.58 3.18
N TRP A 236 9.03 18.62 3.01
CA TRP A 236 8.35 18.95 1.76
C TRP A 236 8.67 20.40 1.38
N ASN A 237 9.23 20.62 0.19
CA ASN A 237 9.76 21.91 -0.26
C ASN A 237 10.75 22.55 0.75
N GLY A 238 11.51 21.71 1.47
CA GLY A 238 12.43 22.14 2.52
C GLY A 238 11.75 22.52 3.86
N LEU A 239 10.43 22.40 3.94
CA LEU A 239 9.66 22.63 5.17
C LEU A 239 9.46 21.32 5.93
N THR A 240 9.64 21.36 7.25
CA THR A 240 9.32 20.26 8.17
C THR A 240 7.95 20.46 8.85
N GLU A 241 7.44 21.68 8.81
CA GLU A 241 6.11 22.07 9.26
C GLU A 241 5.49 23.09 8.30
N LEU A 242 4.17 23.10 8.22
CA LEU A 242 3.38 24.03 7.43
C LEU A 242 3.20 25.35 8.20
N SER A 243 2.71 26.37 7.49
CA SER A 243 2.35 27.66 8.08
C SER A 243 0.89 28.02 7.83
N TYR A 244 0.07 27.05 7.41
CA TYR A 244 -1.31 27.27 6.99
C TYR A 244 -2.30 27.28 8.15
N TRP A 245 -1.97 26.59 9.25
CA TRP A 245 -2.91 26.26 10.32
C TRP A 245 -2.57 27.00 11.62
N ARG A 246 -3.54 27.08 12.53
CA ARG A 246 -3.45 27.92 13.73
C ARG A 246 -2.60 27.34 14.85
N THR A 247 -2.41 26.01 14.86
CA THR A 247 -1.66 25.32 15.91
C THR A 247 -0.47 24.57 15.32
N PRO A 248 0.64 24.43 16.08
CA PRO A 248 1.80 23.65 15.64
C PRO A 248 1.44 22.21 15.27
N GLN A 249 0.59 21.56 16.05
CA GLN A 249 0.08 20.20 15.77
C GLN A 249 -0.53 20.09 14.37
N CYS A 250 -1.39 21.03 13.98
CA CYS A 250 -2.07 20.99 12.68
C CYS A 250 -1.12 21.29 11.51
N ASN A 251 -0.01 21.97 11.79
CA ASN A 251 1.04 22.27 10.83
C ASN A 251 2.05 21.12 10.64
N MET A 252 2.02 20.06 11.45
CA MET A 252 2.98 18.97 11.31
C MET A 252 2.82 18.23 9.97
N ILE A 253 3.96 17.98 9.30
CA ILE A 253 4.06 17.09 8.13
C ILE A 253 4.36 15.69 8.64
N ASN A 254 3.33 14.84 8.74
CA ASN A 254 3.41 13.53 9.37
C ASN A 254 3.26 12.40 8.36
N GLY A 255 3.93 11.28 8.64
CA GLY A 255 3.78 10.03 7.90
C GLY A 255 4.51 10.02 6.57
N THR A 256 3.91 9.39 5.56
CA THR A 256 4.52 9.20 4.23
C THR A 256 3.93 10.16 3.18
N ALA A 257 4.42 10.08 1.94
CA ALA A 257 3.81 10.79 0.80
C ALA A 257 2.51 10.12 0.28
N GLY A 258 1.96 9.13 1.00
CA GLY A 258 0.68 8.49 0.67
C GLY A 258 0.74 7.37 -0.39
N GLN A 259 1.95 6.89 -0.73
CA GLN A 259 2.14 5.86 -1.77
C GLN A 259 2.54 4.50 -1.22
N MET A 260 3.39 4.50 -0.20
CA MET A 260 3.94 3.31 0.45
C MET A 260 4.13 3.63 1.92
N TRP A 261 4.12 2.60 2.77
CA TRP A 261 4.31 2.69 4.21
C TRP A 261 5.40 1.74 4.68
N PRO A 262 5.95 1.95 5.88
CA PRO A 262 6.91 1.01 6.46
C PRO A 262 6.35 -0.42 6.59
N PRO A 263 7.20 -1.45 6.44
CA PRO A 263 6.81 -2.85 6.61
C PRO A 263 6.53 -3.23 8.07
N PHE A 264 6.09 -4.47 8.28
CA PHE A 264 5.82 -5.08 9.61
C PHE A 264 4.74 -4.36 10.43
N MET A 265 3.63 -4.03 9.76
CA MET A 265 2.50 -3.34 10.38
C MET A 265 1.68 -4.24 11.31
N THR A 266 1.23 -3.67 12.43
CA THR A 266 0.28 -4.30 13.35
C THR A 266 -1.12 -3.68 13.25
N LYS A 267 -2.12 -4.22 13.96
CA LYS A 267 -3.48 -3.68 13.96
C LYS A 267 -3.61 -2.35 14.70
N GLU A 268 -2.64 -2.05 15.56
CA GLU A 268 -2.53 -0.81 16.33
C GLU A 268 -1.80 0.29 15.53
N THR A 269 -1.14 -0.08 14.44
CA THR A 269 -0.46 0.86 13.54
C THR A 269 -1.51 1.73 12.85
N THR A 270 -1.28 3.03 12.72
CA THR A 270 -2.09 3.94 11.90
C THR A 270 -1.34 4.32 10.62
N LEU A 271 -2.05 4.93 9.65
CA LEU A 271 -1.46 5.38 8.39
C LEU A 271 -1.49 6.91 8.28
N PRO A 272 -0.53 7.62 8.91
CA PRO A 272 -0.35 9.03 8.64
C PRO A 272 0.25 9.21 7.23
N PHE A 273 -0.22 10.24 6.53
CA PHE A 273 0.35 10.67 5.26
C PHE A 273 0.09 12.17 5.02
N TYR A 274 1.03 12.84 4.36
CA TYR A 274 0.91 14.23 3.98
C TYR A 274 0.42 14.36 2.55
N SER A 275 -0.65 15.12 2.35
CA SER A 275 -1.18 15.46 1.03
C SER A 275 -1.06 16.97 0.79
N PRO A 276 -0.19 17.42 -0.12
CA PRO A 276 -0.14 18.83 -0.54
C PRO A 276 -1.48 19.33 -1.07
N ASP A 277 -2.23 18.45 -1.76
CA ASP A 277 -3.50 18.80 -2.38
C ASP A 277 -4.61 19.06 -1.35
N ALA A 278 -4.58 18.34 -0.22
CA ALA A 278 -5.47 18.53 0.92
C ALA A 278 -4.92 19.52 1.97
N CYS A 279 -3.72 20.06 1.76
CA CYS A 279 -3.05 21.06 2.60
C CYS A 279 -2.77 20.64 4.05
N ARG A 280 -2.81 19.35 4.38
CA ARG A 280 -2.52 18.84 5.71
C ARG A 280 -2.11 17.38 5.70
N SER A 281 -1.58 16.95 6.84
CA SER A 281 -1.45 15.53 7.15
C SER A 281 -2.80 14.94 7.52
N MET A 282 -3.06 13.73 6.99
CA MET A 282 -4.24 12.91 7.25
C MET A 282 -3.81 11.58 7.83
N GLU A 283 -4.69 10.92 8.58
CA GLU A 283 -4.40 9.65 9.24
C GLU A 283 -5.56 8.69 9.05
N LEU A 284 -5.26 7.48 8.56
CA LEU A 284 -6.23 6.38 8.45
C LEU A 284 -6.04 5.38 9.59
N VAL A 285 -7.14 4.75 10.00
CA VAL A 285 -7.17 3.79 11.10
C VAL A 285 -7.55 2.40 10.61
N TYR A 286 -7.01 1.38 11.27
CA TYR A 286 -7.32 -0.01 10.99
C TYR A 286 -8.82 -0.27 11.19
N GLN A 287 -9.44 -0.96 10.22
CA GLN A 287 -10.83 -1.40 10.31
C GLN A 287 -10.92 -2.92 10.48
N ARG A 288 -10.32 -3.69 9.57
CA ARG A 288 -10.49 -5.15 9.52
C ARG A 288 -9.38 -5.83 8.72
N PRO A 289 -9.15 -7.15 8.93
CA PRO A 289 -8.32 -7.93 8.03
C PRO A 289 -9.11 -8.29 6.75
N GLY A 290 -8.41 -8.64 5.69
CA GLY A 290 -8.99 -9.09 4.43
C GLY A 290 -8.02 -9.96 3.64
N VAL A 291 -8.50 -10.44 2.49
CA VAL A 291 -7.69 -11.19 1.53
C VAL A 291 -8.05 -10.73 0.13
N MET A 292 -7.04 -10.40 -0.69
CA MET A 292 -7.21 -10.08 -2.10
C MET A 292 -6.45 -11.10 -2.95
N LYS A 293 -7.18 -11.89 -3.74
CA LYS A 293 -6.60 -12.89 -4.66
C LYS A 293 -5.53 -13.77 -3.98
N GLY A 294 -5.78 -14.20 -2.74
CA GLY A 294 -4.87 -15.03 -1.92
C GLY A 294 -3.88 -14.26 -1.04
N ILE A 295 -3.73 -12.94 -1.23
CA ILE A 295 -2.79 -12.11 -0.47
C ILE A 295 -3.49 -11.52 0.77
N PRO A 296 -2.97 -11.73 1.99
CA PRO A 296 -3.53 -11.15 3.21
C PRO A 296 -3.32 -9.64 3.24
N LEU A 297 -4.31 -8.90 3.74
CA LEU A 297 -4.25 -7.45 3.82
C LEU A 297 -4.95 -6.91 5.06
N TYR A 298 -4.62 -5.69 5.43
CA TYR A 298 -5.36 -4.88 6.39
C TYR A 298 -6.07 -3.74 5.66
N ARG A 299 -7.36 -3.58 5.95
CA ARG A 299 -8.16 -2.46 5.48
C ARG A 299 -8.05 -1.31 6.47
N TYR A 300 -7.58 -0.18 5.98
CA TYR A 300 -7.55 1.10 6.69
C TYR A 300 -8.60 2.03 6.10
N VAL A 301 -9.26 2.81 6.94
CA VAL A 301 -10.33 3.73 6.53
C VAL A 301 -10.14 5.11 7.16
N ALA A 302 -10.73 6.13 6.54
CA ALA A 302 -10.82 7.44 7.15
C ALA A 302 -11.73 7.38 8.40
N PRO A 303 -11.23 7.74 9.60
CA PRO A 303 -12.09 7.82 10.78
C PRO A 303 -13.06 9.00 10.65
N LYS A 304 -14.20 8.94 11.35
CA LYS A 304 -15.17 10.05 11.41
C LYS A 304 -14.54 11.36 11.91
N THR A 305 -13.47 11.25 12.71
CA THR A 305 -12.71 12.39 13.25
C THR A 305 -11.85 13.11 12.20
N LEU A 306 -11.61 12.55 11.01
CA LEU A 306 -10.69 13.11 10.02
C LEU A 306 -11.03 14.56 9.64
N PHE A 307 -12.32 14.83 9.39
CA PHE A 307 -12.83 16.17 9.06
C PHE A 307 -13.79 16.72 10.14
N ALA A 308 -13.78 16.16 11.35
CA ALA A 308 -14.62 16.64 12.44
C ALA A 308 -14.20 18.06 12.89
N ASN A 309 -15.16 18.83 13.40
CA ASN A 309 -14.93 20.13 14.03
C ASN A 309 -14.09 19.96 15.30
N GLY A 310 -13.30 20.98 15.67
CA GLY A 310 -12.57 21.05 16.94
C GLY A 310 -13.44 20.85 18.18
N THR A 311 -14.73 21.20 18.14
CA THR A 311 -15.67 20.92 19.24
C THR A 311 -15.94 19.41 19.42
N ASP A 312 -15.98 18.66 18.33
CA ASP A 312 -16.27 17.23 18.32
C ASP A 312 -14.97 16.42 18.50
N TYR A 313 -13.85 16.96 18.03
CA TYR A 313 -12.53 16.36 18.14
C TYR A 313 -11.46 17.45 18.35
N ALA A 314 -11.10 17.70 19.62
CA ALA A 314 -10.20 18.78 20.03
C ALA A 314 -8.88 18.88 19.23
N PRO A 315 -8.21 17.78 18.81
CA PRO A 315 -7.00 17.88 17.99
C PRO A 315 -7.20 18.59 16.63
N ASN A 316 -8.43 18.72 16.14
CA ASN A 316 -8.74 19.45 14.91
C ASN A 316 -8.99 20.95 15.10
N GLU A 317 -8.92 21.49 16.31
CA GLU A 317 -9.18 22.92 16.58
C GLU A 317 -8.28 23.86 15.76
N GLY A 318 -7.04 23.45 15.45
CA GLY A 318 -6.12 24.25 14.65
C GLY A 318 -6.49 24.37 13.16
N PHE A 319 -7.39 23.52 12.65
CA PHE A 319 -7.90 23.60 11.27
C PHE A 319 -9.08 24.57 11.11
N CYS A 320 -9.55 25.20 12.20
CA CYS A 320 -10.61 26.21 12.17
C CYS A 320 -10.21 27.50 11.39
N PRO A 321 -11.16 28.30 10.84
CA PRO A 321 -12.52 28.53 11.33
C PRO A 321 -13.43 27.35 11.01
N CYS A 322 -13.93 26.71 12.07
CA CYS A 322 -14.70 25.49 11.95
C CYS A 322 -16.15 25.79 11.60
N ARG A 323 -16.65 25.03 10.62
CA ARG A 323 -18.06 24.92 10.26
C ARG A 323 -18.62 23.64 10.90
N GLN A 324 -19.76 23.18 10.43
CA GLN A 324 -20.28 21.88 10.80
C GLN A 324 -19.23 20.78 10.58
N SER A 325 -19.25 19.75 11.43
CA SER A 325 -18.33 18.61 11.33
C SER A 325 -18.43 17.92 9.96
N GLY A 326 -17.31 17.42 9.47
CA GLY A 326 -17.18 16.79 8.15
C GLY A 326 -16.70 17.73 7.04
N LEU A 327 -16.35 18.97 7.37
CA LEU A 327 -15.85 19.98 6.44
C LEU A 327 -14.46 20.48 6.86
N LEU A 328 -13.50 20.44 5.93
CA LEU A 328 -12.18 21.05 6.08
C LEU A 328 -12.09 22.32 5.25
N ASN A 329 -11.95 23.47 5.89
CA ASN A 329 -11.70 24.73 5.21
C ASN A 329 -10.25 24.78 4.71
N VAL A 330 -10.03 24.91 3.40
CA VAL A 330 -8.69 24.98 2.79
C VAL A 330 -8.34 26.38 2.26
N SER A 331 -9.06 27.41 2.70
CA SER A 331 -8.82 28.79 2.25
C SER A 331 -7.39 29.26 2.55
N SER A 332 -6.79 28.82 3.66
CA SER A 332 -5.44 29.21 4.09
C SER A 332 -4.34 28.80 3.11
N CYS A 333 -4.50 27.69 2.41
CA CYS A 333 -3.55 27.20 1.40
C CYS A 333 -4.00 27.45 -0.05
N ARG A 334 -5.26 27.88 -0.26
CA ARG A 334 -5.85 28.13 -1.60
C ARG A 334 -6.13 29.61 -1.83
N HIS A 335 -5.14 30.47 -1.56
CA HIS A 335 -5.21 31.92 -1.84
C HIS A 335 -6.47 32.61 -1.27
N ASN A 336 -6.88 32.22 -0.06
CA ASN A 336 -8.11 32.69 0.62
C ASN A 336 -9.42 32.34 -0.10
N SER A 337 -9.40 31.46 -1.10
CA SER A 337 -10.60 31.01 -1.78
C SER A 337 -11.52 30.24 -0.80
N PRO A 338 -12.84 30.47 -0.80
CA PRO A 338 -13.77 29.90 0.18
C PRO A 338 -14.13 28.44 -0.17
N VAL A 339 -13.12 27.59 -0.27
CA VAL A 339 -13.22 26.19 -0.68
C VAL A 339 -13.13 25.27 0.52
N PHE A 340 -13.95 24.22 0.50
CA PHE A 340 -14.00 23.21 1.55
C PHE A 340 -13.82 21.81 0.96
N ILE A 341 -13.04 20.98 1.65
CA ILE A 341 -12.90 19.55 1.38
C ILE A 341 -13.83 18.77 2.31
N SER A 342 -14.47 17.73 1.79
CA SER A 342 -15.27 16.77 2.57
C SER A 342 -15.16 15.37 1.98
N HIS A 343 -15.80 14.38 2.61
CA HIS A 343 -16.11 13.13 1.90
C HIS A 343 -17.24 13.35 0.87
N PRO A 344 -17.36 12.49 -0.16
CA PRO A 344 -18.44 12.57 -1.13
C PRO A 344 -19.83 12.52 -0.50
N HIS A 345 -20.74 13.31 -1.05
CA HIS A 345 -22.12 13.51 -0.56
C HIS A 345 -22.20 13.87 0.93
N PHE A 346 -21.16 14.50 1.48
CA PHE A 346 -21.04 14.78 2.91
C PHE A 346 -21.14 13.52 3.79
N TYR A 347 -20.64 12.38 3.29
CA TYR A 347 -20.51 11.17 4.10
C TYR A 347 -19.69 11.44 5.38
N ASN A 348 -20.14 10.88 6.52
CA ASN A 348 -19.56 11.13 7.85
C ASN A 348 -19.56 12.60 8.33
N ALA A 349 -20.29 13.50 7.66
CA ALA A 349 -20.46 14.88 8.09
C ALA A 349 -21.71 15.07 8.95
N ASP A 350 -21.88 16.30 9.46
CA ASP A 350 -23.10 16.73 10.15
C ASP A 350 -24.32 16.62 9.22
N PRO A 351 -25.38 15.89 9.61
CA PRO A 351 -26.58 15.70 8.79
C PRO A 351 -27.23 17.00 8.32
N VAL A 352 -27.08 18.11 9.07
CA VAL A 352 -27.65 19.41 8.69
C VAL A 352 -27.15 19.89 7.32
N LEU A 353 -25.96 19.46 6.87
CA LEU A 353 -25.44 19.80 5.53
C LEU A 353 -26.31 19.24 4.39
N LEU A 354 -26.98 18.10 4.61
CA LEU A 354 -27.91 17.50 3.67
C LEU A 354 -29.22 18.31 3.57
N ASP A 355 -29.56 19.07 4.60
CA ASP A 355 -30.74 19.93 4.62
C ASP A 355 -30.56 21.19 3.78
N TYR A 356 -29.33 21.54 3.38
CA TYR A 356 -29.06 22.70 2.53
C TYR A 356 -28.99 22.38 1.03
N VAL A 357 -28.80 21.13 0.61
CA VAL A 357 -28.71 20.75 -0.82
C VAL A 357 -29.53 19.50 -1.12
N GLN A 358 -30.43 19.56 -2.10
CA GLN A 358 -31.21 18.40 -2.55
C GLN A 358 -30.42 17.59 -3.59
N GLY A 359 -30.56 16.26 -3.56
CA GLY A 359 -29.89 15.34 -4.49
C GLY A 359 -28.65 14.64 -3.91
N LEU A 360 -28.31 14.88 -2.65
CA LEU A 360 -27.22 14.20 -1.96
C LEU A 360 -27.69 12.90 -1.30
N SER A 361 -26.89 11.83 -1.40
CA SER A 361 -27.20 10.52 -0.85
C SER A 361 -25.93 9.83 -0.34
N PRO A 362 -25.43 10.17 0.87
CA PRO A 362 -24.21 9.56 1.42
C PRO A 362 -24.35 8.04 1.59
N ASN A 363 -23.29 7.29 1.28
CA ASN A 363 -23.23 5.85 1.38
C ASN A 363 -21.79 5.40 1.70
N GLU A 364 -21.63 4.52 2.68
CA GLU A 364 -20.31 4.07 3.14
C GLU A 364 -19.50 3.36 2.04
N ASP A 365 -20.10 2.41 1.32
CA ASP A 365 -19.39 1.63 0.29
C ASP A 365 -18.94 2.49 -0.89
N LYS A 366 -19.76 3.47 -1.28
CA LYS A 366 -19.50 4.36 -2.41
C LYS A 366 -18.62 5.56 -2.06
N HIS A 367 -18.72 6.08 -0.83
CA HIS A 367 -18.13 7.37 -0.46
C HIS A 367 -17.08 7.27 0.65
N GLY A 368 -16.93 6.09 1.28
CA GLY A 368 -15.87 5.83 2.23
C GLY A 368 -14.50 5.75 1.56
N LEU A 369 -13.51 6.42 2.14
CA LEU A 369 -12.12 6.30 1.74
C LEU A 369 -11.49 5.07 2.40
N PHE A 370 -10.76 4.25 1.62
CA PHE A 370 -10.02 3.12 2.16
C PHE A 370 -8.69 2.87 1.46
N ILE A 371 -7.79 2.22 2.18
CA ILE A 371 -6.52 1.69 1.68
C ILE A 371 -6.37 0.27 2.21
N ASP A 372 -6.25 -0.68 1.30
CA ASP A 372 -5.90 -2.07 1.61
C ASP A 372 -4.39 -2.25 1.45
N ILE A 373 -3.68 -2.56 2.54
CA ILE A 373 -2.22 -2.72 2.56
C ILE A 373 -1.83 -4.14 2.96
N HIS A 374 -0.81 -4.67 2.31
CA HIS A 374 -0.13 -5.89 2.74
C HIS A 374 0.73 -5.59 3.98
N PRO A 375 0.40 -6.14 5.17
CA PRO A 375 0.98 -5.67 6.44
C PRO A 375 2.47 -5.94 6.58
N GLN A 376 2.97 -7.04 6.00
CA GLN A 376 4.39 -7.40 6.11
C GLN A 376 5.29 -6.47 5.28
N THR A 377 4.80 -5.96 4.14
CA THR A 377 5.62 -5.13 3.23
C THR A 377 5.27 -3.65 3.26
N GLY A 378 4.11 -3.26 3.77
CA GLY A 378 3.62 -1.88 3.74
C GLY A 378 3.16 -1.39 2.36
N VAL A 379 3.05 -2.29 1.39
CA VAL A 379 2.65 -1.98 0.01
C VAL A 379 1.11 -1.97 -0.13
N PRO A 380 0.52 -0.89 -0.68
CA PRO A 380 -0.92 -0.86 -0.98
C PRO A 380 -1.26 -1.82 -2.13
N LEU A 381 -2.30 -2.62 -1.92
CA LEU A 381 -2.82 -3.57 -2.91
C LEU A 381 -4.02 -3.01 -3.67
N ASN A 382 -4.85 -2.24 -2.97
CA ASN A 382 -6.06 -1.64 -3.49
C ASN A 382 -6.37 -0.36 -2.72
N VAL A 383 -6.56 0.73 -3.45
CA VAL A 383 -6.66 2.07 -2.91
C VAL A 383 -7.87 2.73 -3.51
N SER A 384 -8.64 3.42 -2.67
CA SER A 384 -9.70 4.32 -3.10
C SER A 384 -9.72 5.54 -2.19
N ILE A 385 -9.09 6.61 -2.67
CA ILE A 385 -9.06 7.91 -2.01
C ILE A 385 -10.17 8.76 -2.59
N ARG A 386 -11.16 9.10 -1.76
CA ARG A 386 -12.37 9.81 -2.19
C ARG A 386 -12.50 11.13 -1.46
N LEU A 387 -12.53 12.23 -2.21
CA LEU A 387 -12.65 13.58 -1.68
C LEU A 387 -13.66 14.38 -2.49
N GLN A 388 -14.31 15.34 -1.85
CA GLN A 388 -15.27 16.25 -2.45
C GLN A 388 -14.81 17.69 -2.29
N LEU A 389 -14.93 18.46 -3.37
CA LEU A 389 -14.65 19.88 -3.41
C LEU A 389 -15.96 20.66 -3.35
N ASN A 390 -16.03 21.59 -2.40
CA ASN A 390 -17.21 22.39 -2.15
C ASN A 390 -16.86 23.88 -2.17
N LEU A 391 -17.78 24.71 -2.63
CA LEU A 391 -17.67 26.17 -2.62
C LEU A 391 -18.63 26.73 -1.58
N TYR A 392 -18.11 27.49 -0.63
CA TYR A 392 -18.94 28.27 0.28
C TYR A 392 -19.42 29.54 -0.42
N MET A 393 -20.74 29.68 -0.51
CA MET A 393 -21.40 30.82 -1.17
C MET A 393 -22.51 31.37 -0.29
N LYS A 394 -22.72 32.69 -0.39
CA LYS A 394 -23.79 33.43 0.27
C LYS A 394 -24.09 34.71 -0.51
N ARG A 395 -25.22 35.35 -0.20
CA ARG A 395 -25.52 36.71 -0.64
C ARG A 395 -24.47 37.71 -0.13
N VAL A 396 -23.97 38.55 -1.03
CA VAL A 396 -23.08 39.67 -0.70
C VAL A 396 -23.69 40.97 -1.22
N SER A 397 -23.99 41.89 -0.31
CA SER A 397 -24.56 43.20 -0.68
C SER A 397 -23.62 43.95 -1.63
N GLY A 398 -24.18 44.65 -2.62
CA GLY A 398 -23.41 45.36 -3.66
C GLY A 398 -22.89 44.47 -4.80
N ILE A 399 -22.92 43.13 -4.67
CA ILE A 399 -22.58 42.19 -5.75
C ILE A 399 -23.85 41.50 -6.23
N THR A 400 -24.42 42.02 -7.32
CA THR A 400 -25.76 41.62 -7.78
C THR A 400 -25.80 40.19 -8.32
N GLU A 401 -24.66 39.64 -8.74
CA GLU A 401 -24.51 38.25 -9.21
C GLU A 401 -24.86 37.25 -8.12
N THR A 402 -24.68 37.61 -6.83
CA THR A 402 -25.02 36.73 -5.70
C THR A 402 -26.52 36.68 -5.40
N GLY A 403 -27.33 37.54 -6.01
CA GLY A 403 -28.79 37.57 -5.86
C GLY A 403 -29.27 37.54 -4.40
N LYS A 404 -30.10 36.55 -4.09
CA LYS A 404 -30.60 36.23 -2.75
C LYS A 404 -30.16 34.84 -2.29
N ILE A 405 -29.02 34.35 -2.76
CA ILE A 405 -28.47 33.04 -2.40
C ILE A 405 -28.39 32.90 -0.88
N SER A 406 -29.01 31.84 -0.36
CA SER A 406 -28.86 31.42 1.03
C SER A 406 -27.44 30.94 1.30
N GLU A 407 -26.96 31.14 2.53
CA GLU A 407 -25.64 30.67 2.93
C GLU A 407 -25.56 29.14 2.85
N VAL A 408 -24.64 28.62 2.02
CA VAL A 408 -24.51 27.18 1.76
C VAL A 408 -23.07 26.80 1.39
N VAL A 409 -22.66 25.61 1.81
CA VAL A 409 -21.45 24.93 1.32
C VAL A 409 -21.89 24.03 0.16
N MET A 410 -21.77 24.56 -1.07
CA MET A 410 -22.29 23.91 -2.27
C MET A 410 -21.28 22.92 -2.83
N PRO A 411 -21.62 21.63 -2.99
CA PRO A 411 -20.74 20.68 -3.63
C PRO A 411 -20.59 20.98 -5.13
N MET A 412 -19.37 20.93 -5.64
CA MET A 412 -19.08 21.16 -7.07
C MET A 412 -18.74 19.84 -7.77
N ILE A 413 -17.77 19.13 -7.21
CA ILE A 413 -17.31 17.83 -7.71
C ILE A 413 -16.93 16.94 -6.53
N TRP A 414 -16.98 15.63 -6.73
CA TRP A 414 -16.16 14.71 -5.95
C TRP A 414 -15.35 13.83 -6.89
N PHE A 415 -14.21 13.37 -6.40
CA PHE A 415 -13.31 12.55 -7.18
C PHE A 415 -12.77 11.38 -6.36
N GLU A 416 -12.46 10.31 -7.07
CA GLU A 416 -11.85 9.10 -6.55
C GLU A 416 -10.50 8.91 -7.24
N GLU A 417 -9.41 8.93 -6.49
CA GLU A 417 -8.15 8.36 -6.93
C GLU A 417 -8.13 6.88 -6.53
N SER A 418 -8.16 6.01 -7.52
CA SER A 418 -8.12 4.56 -7.33
C SER A 418 -6.87 3.95 -7.95
N GLY A 419 -6.39 2.88 -7.34
CA GLY A 419 -5.25 2.11 -7.84
C GLY A 419 -5.32 0.70 -7.27
N TYR A 420 -5.04 -0.29 -8.11
CA TYR A 420 -5.07 -1.69 -7.71
C TYR A 420 -3.97 -2.47 -8.41
N ILE A 421 -3.42 -3.46 -7.72
CA ILE A 421 -2.43 -4.36 -8.31
C ILE A 421 -3.15 -5.41 -9.16
N ASP A 422 -2.72 -5.55 -10.41
CA ASP A 422 -3.25 -6.56 -11.33
C ASP A 422 -2.17 -7.15 -12.25
N GLY A 423 -2.55 -8.18 -13.02
CA GLY A 423 -1.73 -8.75 -14.08
C GLY A 423 -0.43 -9.40 -13.57
N PRO A 424 0.68 -9.29 -14.30
CA PRO A 424 1.95 -9.92 -13.94
C PRO A 424 2.49 -9.52 -12.57
N ILE A 425 2.32 -8.24 -12.18
CA ILE A 425 2.82 -7.70 -10.91
C ILE A 425 2.12 -8.39 -9.74
N LEU A 426 0.81 -8.57 -9.84
CA LEU A 426 0.05 -9.32 -8.85
C LEU A 426 0.54 -10.77 -8.73
N THR A 427 0.72 -11.45 -9.85
CA THR A 427 1.20 -12.85 -9.86
C THR A 427 2.56 -12.98 -9.21
N THR A 428 3.47 -12.05 -9.51
CA THR A 428 4.79 -11.96 -8.88
C THR A 428 4.68 -11.70 -7.38
N PHE A 429 3.85 -10.74 -6.98
CA PHE A 429 3.63 -10.42 -5.56
C PHE A 429 3.05 -11.61 -4.79
N HIS A 430 2.03 -12.27 -5.35
CA HIS A 430 1.42 -13.47 -4.77
C HIS A 430 2.42 -14.63 -4.67
N THR A 431 3.21 -14.88 -5.71
CA THR A 431 4.21 -15.95 -5.70
C THR A 431 5.25 -15.72 -4.62
N ASN A 432 5.77 -14.50 -4.52
CA ASN A 432 6.86 -14.19 -3.60
C ASN A 432 6.44 -14.06 -2.14
N LEU A 433 5.23 -13.56 -1.88
CA LEU A 433 4.79 -13.24 -0.51
C LEU A 433 3.78 -14.23 0.05
N VAL A 434 3.19 -15.09 -0.78
CA VAL A 434 2.24 -16.12 -0.34
C VAL A 434 2.79 -17.51 -0.65
N VAL A 435 3.10 -17.80 -1.92
CA VAL A 435 3.44 -19.16 -2.35
C VAL A 435 4.80 -19.60 -1.81
N LEU A 436 5.86 -18.81 -2.01
CA LEU A 436 7.21 -19.17 -1.56
C LEU A 436 7.29 -19.34 -0.03
N PRO A 437 6.79 -18.40 0.81
CA PRO A 437 6.74 -18.59 2.25
C PRO A 437 5.95 -19.84 2.66
N ALA A 438 4.78 -20.09 2.04
CA ALA A 438 3.99 -21.27 2.33
C ALA A 438 4.74 -22.57 1.94
N VAL A 439 5.42 -22.61 0.80
CA VAL A 439 6.23 -23.76 0.40
C VAL A 439 7.38 -23.99 1.38
N MET A 440 8.07 -22.93 1.82
CA MET A 440 9.11 -23.02 2.85
C MET A 440 8.55 -23.57 4.17
N GLU A 441 7.38 -23.11 4.58
CA GLU A 441 6.66 -23.55 5.77
C GLU A 441 6.22 -25.03 5.68
N TYR A 442 5.68 -25.46 4.53
CA TYR A 442 5.33 -26.88 4.35
C TYR A 442 6.56 -27.78 4.27
N MET A 443 7.67 -27.31 3.67
CA MET A 443 8.91 -28.07 3.59
C MET A 443 9.54 -28.30 4.97
N GLN A 444 9.58 -27.29 5.85
CA GLN A 444 10.12 -27.46 7.21
C GLN A 444 9.34 -28.52 8.01
N TYR A 445 8.00 -28.51 7.95
CA TYR A 445 7.17 -29.52 8.61
C TYR A 445 7.29 -30.89 7.92
N GLY A 446 7.45 -30.91 6.60
CA GLY A 446 7.75 -32.11 5.82
C GLY A 446 9.05 -32.79 6.27
N PHE A 447 10.13 -32.03 6.46
CA PHE A 447 11.40 -32.57 6.98
C PHE A 447 11.26 -33.12 8.40
N ILE A 448 10.54 -32.43 9.28
CA ILE A 448 10.30 -32.92 10.65
C ILE A 448 9.51 -34.24 10.62
N ALA A 449 8.42 -34.30 9.85
CA ALA A 449 7.59 -35.49 9.74
C ALA A 449 8.38 -36.68 9.14
N LEU A 450 9.15 -36.44 8.07
CA LEU A 450 10.00 -37.45 7.45
C LEU A 450 11.10 -37.94 8.42
N GLY A 451 11.73 -37.04 9.16
CA GLY A 451 12.71 -37.36 10.18
C GLY A 451 12.13 -38.23 11.31
N LEU A 452 10.94 -37.88 11.82
CA LEU A 452 10.26 -38.70 12.83
C LEU A 452 9.85 -40.07 12.30
N ALA A 453 9.32 -40.14 11.07
CA ALA A 453 8.93 -41.40 10.45
C ALA A 453 10.15 -42.33 10.25
N THR A 454 11.28 -41.79 9.78
CA THR A 454 12.52 -42.56 9.62
C THR A 454 13.07 -43.06 10.95
N ILE A 455 13.05 -42.24 12.02
CA ILE A 455 13.41 -42.67 13.38
C ILE A 455 12.52 -43.82 13.85
N LEU A 456 11.19 -43.69 13.71
CA LEU A 456 10.23 -44.72 14.13
C LEU A 456 10.44 -46.03 13.40
N ILE A 457 10.55 -46.00 12.06
CA ILE A 457 10.77 -47.20 11.25
C ILE A 457 12.11 -47.85 11.60
N ALA A 458 13.18 -47.06 11.71
CA ALA A 458 14.50 -47.57 12.05
C ALA A 458 14.56 -48.16 13.47
N ALA A 459 13.88 -47.55 14.45
CA ALA A 459 13.76 -48.07 15.80
C ALA A 459 12.99 -49.41 15.84
N LEU A 460 11.90 -49.52 15.08
CA LEU A 460 11.14 -50.77 14.94
C LEU A 460 11.99 -51.88 14.30
N VAL A 461 12.74 -51.57 13.25
CA VAL A 461 13.67 -52.51 12.60
C VAL A 461 14.79 -52.91 13.56
N HIS A 462 15.38 -51.95 14.29
CA HIS A 462 16.41 -52.23 15.29
C HIS A 462 15.88 -53.14 16.40
N HIS A 463 14.68 -52.87 16.93
CA HIS A 463 14.05 -53.69 17.97
C HIS A 463 13.75 -55.11 17.47
N ARG A 464 13.23 -55.26 16.24
CA ARG A 464 12.99 -56.58 15.61
C ARG A 464 14.30 -57.34 15.36
N ALA A 465 15.34 -56.66 14.86
CA ALA A 465 16.66 -57.25 14.63
C ALA A 465 17.34 -57.68 15.94
N LYS A 466 17.24 -56.86 17.00
CA LYS A 466 17.75 -57.20 18.33
C LYS A 466 17.00 -58.37 18.96
N LYS A 467 15.67 -58.42 18.82
CA LYS A 467 14.85 -59.57 19.26
C LYS A 467 15.20 -60.86 18.49
N ALA A 468 15.42 -60.78 17.18
CA ALA A 468 15.85 -61.91 16.35
C ALA A 468 17.25 -62.40 16.72
N HIS A 469 18.21 -61.49 16.93
CA HIS A 469 19.54 -61.83 17.44
C HIS A 469 19.47 -62.48 18.82
N ARG A 470 18.67 -61.93 19.75
CA ARG A 470 18.52 -62.50 21.11
C ARG A 470 17.91 -63.91 21.06
N LYS A 471 16.91 -64.16 20.21
CA LYS A 471 16.37 -65.52 19.97
C LYS A 471 17.42 -66.46 19.38
N ALA A 472 18.17 -66.03 18.38
CA ALA A 472 19.24 -66.84 17.78
C ALA A 472 20.37 -67.14 18.77
N THR A 473 20.75 -66.18 19.62
CA THR A 473 21.76 -66.39 20.67
C THR A 473 21.27 -67.36 21.74
N VAL A 474 20.00 -67.30 22.16
CA VAL A 474 19.41 -68.26 23.11
C VAL A 474 19.42 -69.68 22.51
N ILE A 475 18.96 -69.86 21.26
CA ILE A 475 18.99 -71.16 20.56
C ILE A 475 20.42 -71.69 20.43
N PHE A 476 21.39 -70.85 20.05
CA PHE A 476 22.81 -71.24 19.98
C PHE A 476 23.42 -71.59 21.35
N THR A 477 22.90 -71.04 22.45
CA THR A 477 23.37 -71.36 23.81
C THR A 477 22.74 -72.66 24.29
N GLU A 478 21.49 -72.93 23.92
CA GLU A 478 20.79 -74.19 24.15
C GLU A 478 21.45 -75.35 23.38
N ASP A 479 21.78 -75.16 22.09
CA ASP A 479 22.52 -76.15 21.29
C ASP A 479 23.96 -76.38 21.78
N LYS A 480 24.64 -75.35 22.29
CA LYS A 480 25.96 -75.51 22.93
C LYS A 480 25.87 -76.28 24.24
N ASN A 481 24.83 -76.08 25.04
CA ASN A 481 24.62 -76.84 26.27
C ASN A 481 24.23 -78.30 25.97
N LEU A 482 23.43 -78.57 24.93
CA LEU A 482 23.16 -79.93 24.43
C LEU A 482 24.44 -80.60 23.85
N GLY A 483 25.27 -79.83 23.15
CA GLY A 483 26.55 -80.30 22.60
C GLY A 483 27.64 -80.53 23.65
N ALA A 484 27.62 -79.78 24.76
CA ALA A 484 28.50 -80.00 25.90
C ALA A 484 28.12 -81.26 26.70
N SER A 485 26.83 -81.53 26.87
CA SER A 485 26.34 -82.79 27.47
C SER A 485 26.67 -84.02 26.60
N ARG A 486 26.80 -83.85 25.28
CA ARG A 486 27.25 -84.92 24.36
C ARG A 486 28.77 -85.09 24.28
N LYS A 487 29.58 -84.16 24.81
CA LYS A 487 31.05 -84.18 24.75
C LYS A 487 31.75 -84.70 26.02
N GLU A 488 31.01 -85.13 27.04
CA GLU A 488 31.57 -85.97 28.11
C GLU A 488 31.72 -87.46 27.72
N SER A 489 31.23 -87.84 26.53
CA SER A 489 31.57 -89.14 25.93
C SER A 489 32.45 -88.89 24.71
N ILE A 490 33.64 -89.51 24.69
CA ILE A 490 34.64 -89.57 23.61
C ILE A 490 35.74 -88.50 23.69
N LYS A 491 36.75 -88.83 24.51
CA LYS A 491 38.14 -88.36 24.43
C LYS A 491 38.91 -89.17 23.37
N GLY A 492 39.83 -88.51 22.68
CA GLY A 492 40.90 -89.09 21.83
C GLY A 492 40.69 -88.74 20.36
N SER A 493 41.65 -88.21 19.58
CA SER A 493 43.09 -88.08 19.71
C SER A 493 43.58 -86.93 18.79
N HIS A 494 44.87 -86.60 18.91
CA HIS A 494 45.71 -85.57 18.27
C HIS A 494 45.40 -85.26 16.78
N GLY A 495 45.68 -84.08 16.20
CA GLY A 495 46.63 -83.01 16.53
C GLY A 495 47.53 -82.78 15.31
N HIS A 496 47.49 -81.60 14.68
CA HIS A 496 48.66 -80.91 14.12
C HIS A 496 48.29 -79.50 13.59
N GLU A 497 49.15 -78.57 13.98
CA GLU A 497 49.18 -77.14 13.68
C GLU A 497 50.18 -76.89 12.53
N ILE A 498 49.98 -75.84 11.71
CA ILE A 498 51.00 -74.96 11.10
C ILE A 498 50.31 -73.70 10.51
N GLN A 499 51.05 -72.59 10.55
CA GLN A 499 50.69 -71.17 10.59
C GLN A 499 50.89 -70.41 9.25
N GLU A 500 50.13 -69.30 9.08
CA GLU A 500 50.41 -68.01 8.38
C GLU A 500 50.85 -67.99 6.88
N LYS A 501 50.54 -67.02 5.99
CA LYS A 501 50.28 -65.55 6.10
C LYS A 501 49.81 -64.98 4.72
N SER A 502 49.01 -63.90 4.73
CA SER A 502 48.96 -62.69 3.83
C SER A 502 49.05 -62.79 2.28
N ILE A 503 48.48 -61.97 1.37
CA ILE A 503 47.76 -60.67 1.33
C ILE A 503 47.38 -60.38 -0.16
N LEU A 504 46.27 -59.63 -0.39
CA LEU A 504 45.81 -58.87 -1.61
C LEU A 504 45.74 -59.60 -2.97
N ASN A 505 44.74 -59.43 -3.84
CA ASN A 505 44.02 -58.23 -4.26
C ASN A 505 42.77 -58.65 -5.06
N ASN A 506 41.60 -58.01 -4.88
CA ASN A 506 40.64 -57.93 -5.98
C ASN A 506 39.74 -56.71 -5.86
N SER A 507 39.67 -55.99 -6.98
CA SER A 507 38.87 -54.82 -7.30
C SER A 507 37.38 -55.14 -7.39
N GLY A 508 36.52 -54.15 -7.10
CA GLY A 508 35.08 -54.24 -7.32
C GLY A 508 34.31 -53.21 -6.52
N GLY A 509 33.92 -52.11 -7.18
CA GLY A 509 33.28 -50.94 -6.59
C GLY A 509 31.91 -51.20 -5.94
N PHE A 510 31.62 -50.43 -4.89
CA PHE A 510 30.32 -50.37 -4.23
C PHE A 510 29.60 -49.08 -4.62
N THR A 511 28.37 -49.25 -5.09
CA THR A 511 27.41 -48.19 -5.41
C THR A 511 26.83 -47.61 -4.12
N HIS A 512 27.26 -46.39 -3.79
CA HIS A 512 26.55 -45.46 -2.91
C HIS A 512 25.26 -45.03 -3.62
N THR A 513 24.09 -45.25 -3.01
CA THR A 513 22.81 -44.79 -3.60
C THR A 513 21.82 -44.21 -2.59
N GLY A 514 22.00 -44.40 -1.27
CA GLY A 514 21.11 -43.84 -0.24
C GLY A 514 21.65 -42.61 0.50
N ALA A 515 22.97 -42.54 0.72
CA ALA A 515 23.63 -41.34 1.26
C ALA A 515 23.69 -40.22 0.21
N ASP A 516 23.81 -40.61 -1.07
CA ASP A 516 23.87 -39.69 -2.20
C ASP A 516 22.52 -39.02 -2.45
N THR A 517 21.38 -39.63 -2.11
CA THR A 517 20.06 -38.97 -2.26
C THR A 517 19.86 -37.88 -1.21
N CYS A 518 20.23 -38.12 0.05
CA CYS A 518 20.18 -37.09 1.10
C CYS A 518 21.22 -36.00 0.87
N LEU A 519 22.43 -36.34 0.41
CA LEU A 519 23.46 -35.36 0.06
C LEU A 519 23.06 -34.57 -1.20
N ASN A 520 22.39 -35.19 -2.18
CA ASN A 520 21.87 -34.49 -3.35
C ASN A 520 20.67 -33.60 -3.01
N ILE A 521 19.80 -33.97 -2.06
CA ILE A 521 18.72 -33.10 -1.56
C ILE A 521 19.31 -31.96 -0.71
N PHE A 522 20.33 -32.23 0.10
CA PHE A 522 21.04 -31.22 0.90
C PHE A 522 21.84 -30.25 0.02
N THR A 523 22.47 -30.74 -1.04
CA THR A 523 23.23 -29.93 -2.00
C THR A 523 22.28 -29.20 -2.96
N ALA A 524 21.14 -29.80 -3.32
CA ALA A 524 20.06 -29.12 -4.04
C ALA A 524 19.39 -28.05 -3.18
N PHE A 525 19.22 -28.27 -1.87
CA PHE A 525 18.67 -27.29 -0.93
C PHE A 525 19.69 -26.20 -0.60
N LEU A 526 20.98 -26.53 -0.44
CA LEU A 526 22.04 -25.53 -0.29
C LEU A 526 22.19 -24.73 -1.60
N HIS A 527 22.03 -25.36 -2.77
CA HIS A 527 21.89 -24.64 -4.04
C HIS A 527 20.58 -23.87 -4.16
N LEU A 528 19.48 -24.29 -3.52
CA LEU A 528 18.20 -23.56 -3.51
C LEU A 528 18.24 -22.39 -2.53
N CYS A 529 18.96 -22.50 -1.41
CA CYS A 529 19.23 -21.45 -0.44
C CYS A 529 20.30 -20.46 -0.91
N LEU A 530 21.34 -20.95 -1.59
CA LEU A 530 22.36 -20.13 -2.25
C LEU A 530 21.80 -19.51 -3.54
N ARG A 531 20.92 -20.18 -4.29
CA ARG A 531 20.04 -19.53 -5.28
C ARG A 531 19.04 -18.59 -4.59
N PHE A 532 18.51 -18.86 -3.41
CA PHE A 532 17.75 -17.84 -2.69
C PHE A 532 18.60 -16.60 -2.36
N GLY A 533 19.93 -16.70 -2.28
CA GLY A 533 20.85 -15.56 -2.20
C GLY A 533 21.27 -14.97 -3.55
N ASP A 534 21.47 -15.80 -4.58
CA ASP A 534 21.99 -15.42 -5.91
C ASP A 534 20.91 -15.28 -6.99
N GLU A 535 19.83 -16.05 -6.96
CA GLU A 535 18.54 -15.70 -7.56
C GLU A 535 17.93 -14.49 -6.84
N HIS A 536 18.22 -14.11 -5.59
CA HIS A 536 17.88 -12.74 -5.13
C HIS A 536 18.79 -11.64 -5.71
N ARG A 537 19.97 -11.99 -6.24
CA ARG A 537 20.81 -11.09 -7.07
C ARG A 537 20.46 -11.14 -8.56
N ASN A 538 19.88 -12.24 -9.04
CA ASN A 538 19.37 -12.46 -10.39
C ASN A 538 17.81 -12.48 -10.41
N PHE A 539 17.17 -11.77 -9.47
CA PHE A 539 15.79 -11.98 -9.00
C PHE A 539 14.72 -11.84 -10.06
N PHE A 540 14.98 -11.06 -11.12
CA PHE A 540 14.21 -11.08 -12.35
C PHE A 540 15.06 -10.54 -13.50
N ALA A 541 15.91 -11.40 -14.08
CA ALA A 541 16.41 -11.18 -15.45
C ALA A 541 15.30 -11.47 -16.48
#